data_AF-A0A5J5FGT4-F1
#
_entry.id   AF-A0A5J5FGT4-F1
#
_cell.length_a   1.000
_cell.length_b   1.000
_cell.length_c   1.000
_cell.angle_alpha   90.00
_cell.angle_beta   90.00
_cell.angle_gamma   90.00
#
_symmetry.space_group_name_H-M   'P 1'
#
loop_
_entity.id
_entity.type
_entity.pdbx_description
1 polymer ?
#
loop_
_entity_poly.entity_id
_entity_poly.type
_entity_poly.pdbx_seq_one_letter_code
_entity_poly.pdbx_strand_id
1 'polypeptide(L)'
;MTLYMVRYSEIGLKGERERKRMENILMSNITRYYEIGGMRSNCRLMSGHILVDAEDDGPLRHIMGIKSYSPVNRFRFETLEDIRKIASDLYGEKVGGKTFGVRCNRTGTHSFTSLDVERSIGDALYDKSAGVNLRNPDIWIHADILGKDVFFYHDVIPGPGGLPLGSEGKYIALVSGGIDSPVATWMVMKRGSPCDILFCSLSYPVDLKAFVDVVKKLVERWAPYKKPRIFIADCRSLIRTMVVEGKTRYSNVTFKRVIYRLAEKLALENGYNGIVTGESLGQVSSQTAENLRSIENGISVPVIRPLIGMDKDEVVDIARRIGTFPEVNMGEFCSLFASHPIIRSRPEDIDEDMKAIDMEDLFSSIRSYDIDGLTGMVGSDLSLKGSLPKDAVVIDLRPRSAYDKEHVPDSINMTIREAMDISDKDRTYVIYCSMGLQSAYVASVLRNHGIKAYYSTFRDIKKMVSENESGKLGGIDQPAK
;
A
#
# COMPACT_ATOMS: atom_id res chain seq x y z
N MET A 1 8.24 6.16 29.72
CA MET A 1 8.81 5.59 28.48
C MET A 1 9.18 4.15 28.77
N THR A 2 8.96 3.27 27.81
CA THR A 2 9.21 1.84 27.88
C THR A 2 10.47 1.53 27.09
N LEU A 3 11.34 0.69 27.64
CA LEU A 3 12.50 0.19 26.92
C LEU A 3 12.11 -1.00 26.06
N TYR A 4 12.38 -0.94 24.77
CA TYR A 4 12.18 -2.00 23.82
C TYR A 4 13.53 -2.55 23.34
N MET A 5 13.61 -3.87 23.19
CA MET A 5 14.69 -4.52 22.48
C MET A 5 14.22 -4.93 21.09
N VAL A 6 14.83 -4.35 20.06
CA VAL A 6 14.52 -4.55 18.64
C VAL A 6 15.50 -5.55 18.04
N ARG A 7 14.95 -6.53 17.32
CA ARG A 7 15.69 -7.62 16.67
C ARG A 7 15.48 -7.56 15.17
N TYR A 8 16.53 -7.86 14.41
CA TYR A 8 16.53 -7.95 12.95
C TYR A 8 17.06 -9.31 12.50
N SER A 9 16.68 -9.78 11.31
CA SER A 9 17.11 -11.09 10.78
C SER A 9 18.27 -10.96 9.80
N GLU A 10 18.02 -10.33 8.65
CA GLU A 10 18.93 -10.40 7.50
C GLU A 10 20.17 -9.50 7.63
N ILE A 11 20.10 -8.47 8.48
CA ILE A 11 21.21 -7.54 8.74
C ILE A 11 22.39 -8.26 9.40
N GLY A 12 22.10 -9.21 10.31
CA GLY A 12 23.13 -9.98 11.03
C GLY A 12 23.95 -10.91 10.13
N LEU A 13 23.45 -11.24 8.94
CA LEU A 13 24.16 -12.09 7.96
C LEU A 13 25.17 -11.30 7.12
N LYS A 14 25.16 -9.96 7.19
CA LYS A 14 26.04 -9.10 6.42
C LYS A 14 27.40 -8.95 7.11
N GLY A 15 28.44 -8.67 6.30
CA GLY A 15 29.76 -8.29 6.80
C GLY A 15 29.69 -7.01 7.65
N GLU A 16 30.66 -6.83 8.53
CA GLU A 16 30.63 -5.81 9.60
C GLU A 16 30.29 -4.40 9.09
N ARG A 17 30.91 -3.96 8.00
CA ARG A 17 30.67 -2.63 7.41
C ARG A 17 29.22 -2.43 6.97
N GLU A 18 28.67 -3.40 6.25
CA GLU A 18 27.29 -3.32 5.75
C GLU A 18 26.27 -3.46 6.87
N ARG A 19 26.56 -4.33 7.84
CA ARG A 19 25.75 -4.48 9.04
C ARG A 19 25.62 -3.16 9.79
N LYS A 20 26.74 -2.49 10.08
CA LYS A 20 26.75 -1.20 10.77
C LYS A 20 26.00 -0.12 10.00
N ARG A 21 26.12 -0.11 8.65
CA ARG A 21 25.36 0.80 7.78
C ARG A 21 23.85 0.57 7.94
N MET A 22 23.40 -0.68 7.84
CA MET A 22 21.99 -1.05 7.96
C MET A 22 21.42 -0.78 9.36
N GLU A 23 22.18 -1.06 10.43
CA GLU A 23 21.81 -0.75 11.82
C GLU A 23 21.59 0.76 12.01
N ASN A 24 22.48 1.60 11.47
CA ASN A 24 22.33 3.06 11.52
C ASN A 24 21.09 3.55 10.75
N ILE A 25 20.82 2.98 9.57
CA ILE A 25 19.60 3.29 8.80
C ILE A 25 18.36 2.89 9.59
N LEU A 26 18.35 1.72 10.21
CA LEU A 26 17.22 1.24 11.00
C LEU A 26 16.96 2.15 12.21
N MET A 27 17.99 2.49 12.97
CA MET A 27 17.88 3.43 14.09
C MET A 27 17.38 4.80 13.63
N SER A 28 17.89 5.32 12.51
CA SER A 28 17.43 6.59 11.93
C SER A 28 15.95 6.53 11.51
N ASN A 29 15.51 5.43 10.91
CA ASN A 29 14.11 5.23 10.54
C ASN A 29 13.21 5.18 11.79
N ILE A 30 13.64 4.51 12.86
CA ILE A 30 12.92 4.47 14.14
C ILE A 30 12.78 5.88 14.71
N THR A 31 13.88 6.58 14.93
CA THR A 31 13.87 7.92 15.51
C THR A 31 12.97 8.87 14.72
N ARG A 32 13.11 8.88 13.39
CA ARG A 32 12.34 9.77 12.52
C ARG A 32 10.85 9.45 12.49
N TYR A 33 10.46 8.18 12.63
CA TYR A 33 9.04 7.83 12.72
C TYR A 33 8.43 8.45 13.97
N TYR A 34 9.05 8.27 15.14
CA TYR A 34 8.58 8.88 16.39
C TYR A 34 8.53 10.41 16.31
N GLU A 35 9.55 11.05 15.72
CA GLU A 35 9.59 12.51 15.52
C GLU A 35 8.40 13.04 14.71
N ILE A 36 8.01 12.33 13.64
CA ILE A 36 6.85 12.70 12.82
C ILE A 36 5.55 12.66 13.62
N GLY A 37 5.44 11.71 14.55
CA GLY A 37 4.30 11.63 15.48
C GLY A 37 4.39 12.59 16.67
N GLY A 38 5.42 13.43 16.76
CA GLY A 38 5.65 14.31 17.91
C GLY A 38 6.05 13.56 19.20
N MET A 39 6.45 12.30 19.08
CA MET A 39 6.79 11.42 20.21
C MET A 39 8.30 11.38 20.46
N ARG A 40 8.70 11.17 21.71
CA ARG A 40 10.11 11.01 22.08
C ARG A 40 10.58 9.57 21.88
N SER A 41 11.76 9.41 21.28
CA SER A 41 12.47 8.14 21.27
C SER A 41 13.98 8.31 21.40
N ASN A 42 14.66 7.29 21.93
CA ASN A 42 16.11 7.21 21.96
C ASN A 42 16.58 5.81 21.55
N CYS A 43 17.35 5.74 20.47
CA CYS A 43 17.88 4.49 19.93
C CYS A 43 19.37 4.33 20.25
N ARG A 44 19.76 3.16 20.74
CA ARG A 44 21.18 2.82 20.97
C ARG A 44 21.48 1.39 20.55
N LEU A 45 22.64 1.18 19.95
CA LEU A 45 23.16 -0.16 19.65
C LEU A 45 23.94 -0.69 20.86
N MET A 46 23.66 -1.91 21.28
CA MET A 46 24.35 -2.59 22.37
C MET A 46 24.60 -4.05 21.99
N SER A 47 25.86 -4.38 21.69
CA SER A 47 26.29 -5.76 21.36
C SER A 47 25.46 -6.44 20.26
N GLY A 48 25.09 -5.70 19.21
CA GLY A 48 24.26 -6.24 18.10
C GLY A 48 22.76 -6.28 18.39
N HIS A 49 22.30 -5.65 19.47
CA HIS A 49 20.89 -5.40 19.73
C HIS A 49 20.60 -3.90 19.64
N ILE A 50 19.48 -3.52 19.03
CA ILE A 50 19.01 -2.13 19.06
C ILE A 50 18.07 -2.00 20.26
N LEU A 51 18.39 -1.10 21.17
CA LEU A 51 17.53 -0.72 22.28
C LEU A 51 16.85 0.61 21.95
N VAL A 52 15.53 0.67 22.13
CA VAL A 52 14.71 1.84 21.86
C VAL A 52 13.97 2.22 23.13
N ASP A 53 14.25 3.39 23.69
CA ASP A 53 13.44 3.99 24.75
C ASP A 53 12.36 4.84 24.09
N ALA A 54 11.08 4.50 24.26
CA ALA A 54 9.98 5.16 23.56
C ALA A 54 8.69 5.23 24.40
N GLU A 55 7.78 6.14 24.06
CA GLU A 55 6.50 6.30 24.77
C GLU A 55 5.57 5.08 24.57
N ASP A 56 5.40 4.62 23.33
CA ASP A 56 4.65 3.41 22.96
C ASP A 56 5.36 2.62 21.85
N ASP A 57 4.78 1.50 21.42
CA ASP A 57 5.33 0.62 20.38
C ASP A 57 4.71 0.79 18.98
N GLY A 58 3.77 1.72 18.80
CA GLY A 58 2.99 1.91 17.58
C GLY A 58 3.87 2.04 16.33
N PRO A 59 4.86 2.95 16.31
CA PRO A 59 5.80 3.07 15.19
C PRO A 59 6.61 1.79 14.90
N LEU A 60 7.03 1.04 15.92
CA LEU A 60 7.86 -0.17 15.75
C LEU A 60 7.17 -1.25 14.92
N ARG A 61 5.83 -1.29 14.94
CA ARG A 61 5.00 -2.23 14.16
C ARG A 61 5.10 -2.01 12.65
N HIS A 62 5.55 -0.83 12.21
CA HIS A 62 5.49 -0.43 10.81
C HIS A 62 6.88 -0.16 10.19
N ILE A 63 7.95 -0.35 10.95
CA ILE A 63 9.31 -0.11 10.46
C ILE A 63 9.89 -1.38 9.84
N MET A 64 10.08 -1.35 8.52
CA MET A 64 10.77 -2.39 7.77
C MET A 64 12.22 -2.55 8.25
N GLY A 65 12.67 -3.80 8.35
CA GLY A 65 13.93 -4.19 9.00
C GLY A 65 13.75 -4.75 10.40
N ILE A 66 12.66 -4.42 11.10
CA ILE A 66 12.36 -4.98 12.43
C ILE A 66 11.73 -6.37 12.25
N LYS A 67 12.45 -7.43 12.64
CA LYS A 67 11.92 -8.80 12.68
C LYS A 67 10.93 -8.97 13.83
N SER A 68 11.31 -8.50 15.00
CA SER A 68 10.49 -8.51 16.21
C SER A 68 11.02 -7.49 17.19
N TYR A 69 10.22 -7.15 18.18
CA TYR A 69 10.64 -6.34 19.30
C TYR A 69 9.92 -6.78 20.57
N SER A 70 10.47 -6.42 21.73
CA SER A 70 9.89 -6.77 23.03
C SER A 70 10.05 -5.62 24.00
N PRO A 71 9.03 -5.28 24.81
CA PRO A 71 9.26 -4.50 26.01
C PRO A 71 10.16 -5.30 26.96
N VAL A 72 11.21 -4.65 27.47
CA VAL A 72 12.23 -5.30 28.31
C VAL A 72 12.41 -4.58 29.64
N ASN A 73 12.62 -5.36 30.70
CA ASN A 73 13.12 -4.85 31.97
C ASN A 73 14.63 -5.09 32.03
N ARG A 74 15.41 -4.01 32.17
CA ARG A 74 16.87 -4.07 32.26
C ARG A 74 17.32 -4.05 33.71
N PHE A 75 18.19 -4.98 34.09
CA PHE A 75 18.82 -5.02 35.40
C PHE A 75 20.33 -5.24 35.26
N ARG A 76 21.09 -4.75 36.25
CA ARG A 76 22.49 -5.16 36.42
C ARG A 76 22.55 -6.36 37.35
N PHE A 77 23.54 -7.21 37.12
CA PHE A 77 23.82 -8.37 37.96
C PHE A 77 25.33 -8.53 38.15
N GLU A 78 25.72 -9.20 39.23
CA GLU A 78 27.11 -9.61 39.47
C GLU A 78 27.25 -11.13 39.44
N THR A 79 26.23 -11.83 39.93
CA THR A 79 26.19 -13.28 40.08
C THR A 79 24.96 -13.90 39.40
N LEU A 80 25.01 -15.21 39.20
CA LEU A 80 23.86 -15.99 38.72
C LEU A 80 22.68 -15.94 39.71
N GLU A 81 22.95 -15.83 41.00
CA GLU A 81 21.90 -15.75 42.03
C GLU A 81 21.13 -14.42 41.95
N ASP A 82 21.77 -13.33 41.52
CA ASP A 82 21.09 -12.06 41.30
C ASP A 82 20.06 -12.20 40.16
N ILE A 83 20.46 -12.84 39.05
CA ILE A 83 19.57 -13.10 37.90
C ILE A 83 18.39 -13.96 38.34
N ARG A 84 18.64 -14.99 39.16
CA ARG A 84 17.61 -15.88 39.72
C ARG A 84 16.57 -15.11 40.53
N LYS A 85 17.04 -14.26 41.46
CA LYS A 85 16.16 -13.44 42.30
C LYS A 85 15.32 -12.47 41.48
N ILE A 86 15.95 -11.72 40.59
CA ILE A 86 15.27 -10.78 39.69
C ILE A 86 14.17 -11.50 38.88
N ALA A 87 14.48 -12.67 38.32
CA ALA A 87 13.50 -13.45 37.57
C ALA A 87 12.33 -13.94 38.45
N SER A 88 12.62 -14.42 39.66
CA SER A 88 11.60 -14.86 40.62
C SER A 88 10.64 -13.74 41.01
N ASP A 89 11.16 -12.52 41.20
CA ASP A 89 10.37 -11.35 41.55
C ASP A 89 9.50 -10.87 40.38
N LEU A 90 10.03 -10.89 39.15
CA LEU A 90 9.31 -10.41 37.97
C LEU A 90 8.23 -11.36 37.47
N TYR A 91 8.48 -12.67 37.58
CA TYR A 91 7.67 -13.70 36.92
C TYR A 91 6.95 -14.64 37.88
N GLY A 92 7.27 -14.63 39.17
CA GLY A 92 6.71 -15.56 40.16
C GLY A 92 5.18 -15.59 40.17
N GLU A 93 4.52 -14.44 40.15
CA GLU A 93 3.06 -14.37 40.06
C GLU A 93 2.55 -14.66 38.63
N LYS A 94 3.32 -14.28 37.61
CA LYS A 94 2.92 -14.42 36.19
C LYS A 94 2.83 -15.87 35.73
N VAL A 95 3.62 -16.76 36.32
CA VAL A 95 3.62 -18.20 36.04
C VAL A 95 2.54 -18.96 36.82
N GLY A 96 1.82 -18.30 37.74
CA GLY A 96 0.76 -18.92 38.55
C GLY A 96 -0.27 -19.65 37.71
N GLY A 97 -0.41 -20.97 37.94
CA GLY A 97 -1.35 -21.83 37.22
C GLY A 97 -1.03 -22.05 35.73
N LYS A 98 0.17 -21.66 35.26
CA LYS A 98 0.60 -21.77 33.85
C LYS A 98 1.83 -22.65 33.70
N THR A 99 1.96 -23.30 32.55
CA THR A 99 3.23 -23.89 32.14
C THR A 99 4.16 -22.82 31.61
N PHE A 100 5.46 -22.93 31.89
CA PHE A 100 6.44 -21.95 31.44
C PHE A 100 7.69 -22.59 30.83
N GLY A 101 8.41 -21.82 30.03
CA GLY A 101 9.71 -22.18 29.49
C GLY A 101 10.67 -21.00 29.62
N VAL A 102 11.96 -21.28 29.87
CA VAL A 102 13.00 -20.25 29.96
C VAL A 102 13.93 -20.37 28.76
N ARG A 103 14.30 -19.23 28.17
CA ARG A 103 15.34 -19.13 27.13
C ARG A 103 16.33 -18.04 27.48
N CYS A 104 17.61 -18.36 27.41
CA CYS A 104 18.67 -17.40 27.66
C CYS A 104 19.60 -17.24 26.46
N ASN A 105 19.77 -16.00 25.98
CA ASN A 105 20.87 -15.67 25.07
C ASN A 105 21.94 -14.91 25.85
N ARG A 106 23.22 -15.19 25.54
CA ARG A 106 24.35 -14.63 26.29
C ARG A 106 25.41 -14.10 25.35
N THR A 107 25.79 -12.85 25.53
CA THR A 107 26.91 -12.21 24.82
C THR A 107 27.92 -11.65 25.83
N GLY A 108 29.17 -12.07 25.70
CA GLY A 108 30.28 -11.72 26.60
C GLY A 108 30.82 -12.89 27.43
N THR A 109 31.74 -12.60 28.34
CA THR A 109 32.46 -13.61 29.15
C THR A 109 31.86 -13.72 30.55
N HIS A 110 31.45 -14.92 30.95
CA HIS A 110 30.76 -15.20 32.21
C HIS A 110 31.23 -16.55 32.76
N SER A 111 31.14 -16.75 34.08
CA SER A 111 31.46 -18.03 34.75
C SER A 111 30.36 -19.09 34.62
N PHE A 112 29.23 -18.75 34.01
CA PHE A 112 28.07 -19.62 33.82
C PHE A 112 27.65 -19.65 32.34
N THR A 113 26.94 -20.72 31.97
CA THR A 113 26.38 -20.91 30.62
C THR A 113 24.94 -20.41 30.55
N SER A 114 24.40 -20.26 29.33
CA SER A 114 22.97 -19.95 29.15
C SER A 114 22.07 -21.03 29.75
N LEU A 115 22.50 -22.30 29.70
CA LEU A 115 21.75 -23.41 30.29
C LEU A 115 21.71 -23.34 31.82
N ASP A 116 22.78 -22.86 32.45
CA ASP A 116 22.81 -22.64 33.91
C ASP A 116 21.82 -21.54 34.32
N VAL A 117 21.71 -20.48 33.51
CA VAL A 117 20.71 -19.42 33.69
C VAL A 117 19.30 -19.96 33.52
N GLU A 118 19.04 -20.72 32.45
CA GLU A 118 17.73 -21.33 32.19
C GLU A 118 17.30 -22.25 33.35
N ARG A 119 18.22 -23.10 33.84
CA ARG A 119 17.97 -23.99 34.99
C ARG A 119 17.74 -23.23 36.28
N SER A 120 18.55 -22.22 36.57
CA SER A 120 18.46 -21.43 37.80
C SER A 120 17.14 -20.67 37.89
N ILE A 121 16.72 -20.02 36.79
CA ILE A 121 15.41 -19.37 36.71
C ILE A 121 14.27 -20.39 36.77
N GLY A 122 14.42 -21.52 36.07
CA GLY A 122 13.45 -22.61 36.08
C GLY A 122 13.17 -23.13 37.49
N ASP A 123 14.22 -23.42 38.24
CA ASP A 123 14.15 -23.86 39.64
C ASP A 123 13.40 -22.83 40.53
N ALA A 124 13.76 -21.54 40.40
CA ALA A 124 13.17 -20.47 41.21
C ALA A 124 11.67 -20.21 40.94
N LEU A 125 11.16 -20.67 39.80
CA LEU A 125 9.78 -20.46 39.36
C LEU A 125 8.94 -21.74 39.40
N TYR A 126 9.56 -22.91 39.53
CA TYR A 126 8.90 -24.21 39.38
C TYR A 126 7.72 -24.36 40.34
N ASP A 127 7.95 -24.18 41.64
CA ASP A 127 6.95 -24.34 42.70
C ASP A 127 5.81 -23.29 42.63
N LYS A 128 6.00 -22.22 41.85
CA LYS A 128 5.01 -21.16 41.64
C LYS A 128 4.16 -21.38 40.37
N SER A 129 4.43 -22.43 39.61
CA SER A 129 3.86 -22.67 38.27
C SER A 129 3.05 -23.96 38.18
N ALA A 130 2.42 -24.21 37.03
CA ALA A 130 1.83 -25.52 36.72
C ALA A 130 2.85 -26.53 36.13
N GLY A 131 4.11 -26.13 35.96
CA GLY A 131 5.19 -26.98 35.46
C GLY A 131 5.97 -26.37 34.29
N VAL A 132 7.04 -27.04 33.87
CA VAL A 132 7.89 -26.59 32.77
C VAL A 132 7.49 -27.27 31.46
N ASN A 133 7.32 -26.48 30.40
CA ASN A 133 7.07 -26.96 29.05
C ASN A 133 8.04 -26.28 28.06
N LEU A 134 8.97 -27.06 27.48
CA LEU A 134 10.00 -26.53 26.58
C LEU A 134 9.59 -26.53 25.10
N ARG A 135 8.39 -27.02 24.78
CA ARG A 135 7.87 -27.10 23.41
C ARG A 135 6.83 -26.02 23.14
N ASN A 136 5.81 -25.92 23.99
CA ASN A 136 4.71 -24.97 23.84
C ASN A 136 4.19 -24.52 25.22
N PRO A 137 4.98 -23.75 25.99
CA PRO A 137 4.53 -23.22 27.27
C PRO A 137 3.46 -22.14 27.07
N ASP A 138 2.64 -21.93 28.11
CA ASP A 138 1.71 -20.81 28.17
C ASP A 138 2.45 -19.46 28.24
N ILE A 139 3.67 -19.46 28.80
CA ILE A 139 4.56 -18.29 28.83
C ILE A 139 6.02 -18.67 28.58
N TRP A 140 6.64 -17.97 27.63
CA TRP A 140 8.10 -17.96 27.48
C TRP A 140 8.70 -16.82 28.31
N ILE A 141 9.72 -17.13 29.10
CA ILE A 141 10.53 -16.15 29.82
C ILE A 141 11.89 -16.09 29.13
N HIS A 142 12.23 -14.91 28.62
CA HIS A 142 13.50 -14.66 27.96
C HIS A 142 14.41 -13.84 28.86
N ALA A 143 15.67 -14.26 28.93
CA ALA A 143 16.76 -13.58 29.61
C ALA A 143 17.91 -13.33 28.62
N ASP A 144 17.99 -12.14 28.06
CA ASP A 144 19.11 -11.76 27.19
C ASP A 144 20.19 -11.06 28.01
N ILE A 145 21.36 -11.70 28.14
CA ILE A 145 22.50 -11.23 28.93
C ILE A 145 23.52 -10.56 28.01
N LEU A 146 23.80 -9.29 28.26
CA LEU A 146 24.76 -8.48 27.52
C LEU A 146 25.77 -7.86 28.50
N GLY A 147 26.95 -8.48 28.64
CA GLY A 147 27.92 -8.07 29.64
C GLY A 147 27.33 -8.16 31.06
N LYS A 148 27.34 -7.05 31.81
CA LYS A 148 26.80 -7.02 33.20
C LYS A 148 25.30 -6.70 33.29
N ASP A 149 24.61 -6.64 32.16
CA ASP A 149 23.18 -6.35 32.09
C ASP A 149 22.39 -7.59 31.66
N VAL A 150 21.24 -7.80 32.29
CA VAL A 150 20.23 -8.79 31.89
C VAL A 150 18.94 -8.08 31.49
N PHE A 151 18.38 -8.49 30.35
CA PHE A 151 17.13 -8.01 29.80
C PHE A 151 16.08 -9.11 29.88
N PHE A 152 15.07 -8.89 30.71
CA PHE A 152 13.95 -9.80 30.87
C PHE A 152 12.76 -9.37 30.01
N TYR A 153 12.16 -10.33 29.31
CA TYR A 153 10.92 -10.15 28.56
C TYR A 153 10.16 -11.46 28.37
N HIS A 154 8.88 -11.37 28.04
CA HIS A 154 8.00 -12.51 27.77
C HIS A 154 7.15 -12.28 26.52
N ASP A 155 6.82 -11.02 26.21
CA ASP A 155 6.15 -10.66 24.97
C ASP A 155 7.16 -10.50 23.81
N VAL A 156 6.97 -11.25 22.73
CA VAL A 156 7.73 -11.11 21.49
C VAL A 156 6.78 -10.69 20.39
N ILE A 157 6.81 -9.39 20.07
CA ILE A 157 5.89 -8.79 19.11
C ILE A 157 6.54 -8.85 17.73
N PRO A 158 5.88 -9.46 16.73
CA PRO A 158 6.41 -9.54 15.38
C PRO A 158 6.43 -8.16 14.73
N GLY A 159 7.54 -7.85 14.06
CA GLY A 159 7.64 -6.68 13.19
C GLY A 159 7.44 -7.05 11.72
N PRO A 160 7.55 -6.08 10.80
CA PRO A 160 7.38 -6.31 9.37
C PRO A 160 8.40 -7.26 8.74
N GLY A 161 9.57 -7.41 9.38
CA GLY A 161 10.75 -8.08 8.84
C GLY A 161 11.37 -7.31 7.68
N GLY A 162 12.13 -8.01 6.82
CA GLY A 162 12.80 -7.42 5.67
C GLY A 162 14.06 -6.64 6.02
N LEU A 163 14.39 -5.64 5.20
CA LEU A 163 15.57 -4.78 5.34
C LEU A 163 15.17 -3.35 5.70
N PRO A 164 16.07 -2.58 6.36
CA PRO A 164 15.80 -1.19 6.69
C PRO A 164 15.51 -0.37 5.43
N LEU A 165 14.34 0.27 5.36
CA LEU A 165 13.99 1.09 4.20
C LEU A 165 15.06 2.18 3.96
N GLY A 166 15.61 2.24 2.75
CA GLY A 166 16.77 3.09 2.40
C GLY A 166 18.12 2.39 2.45
N SER A 167 18.19 1.08 2.79
CA SER A 167 19.43 0.31 2.68
C SER A 167 19.75 -0.10 1.24
N GLU A 168 18.73 -0.23 0.39
CA GLU A 168 18.87 -0.62 -1.01
C GLU A 168 18.52 0.55 -1.95
N GLY A 169 18.73 0.31 -3.26
CA GLY A 169 18.47 1.27 -4.33
C GLY A 169 17.03 1.78 -4.37
N LYS A 170 16.84 2.97 -4.96
CA LYS A 170 15.54 3.65 -5.05
C LYS A 170 14.84 3.30 -6.36
N TYR A 171 13.52 3.15 -6.33
CA TYR A 171 12.71 2.78 -7.49
C TYR A 171 11.59 3.81 -7.76
N ILE A 172 11.01 3.77 -8.95
CA ILE A 172 9.71 4.37 -9.26
C ILE A 172 8.65 3.28 -9.30
N ALA A 173 7.60 3.41 -8.49
CA ALA A 173 6.50 2.46 -8.45
C ALA A 173 5.29 2.99 -9.20
N LEU A 174 4.74 2.18 -10.08
CA LEU A 174 3.48 2.42 -10.75
C LEU A 174 2.35 2.05 -9.81
N VAL A 175 1.69 3.05 -9.23
CA VAL A 175 0.62 2.83 -8.25
C VAL A 175 -0.70 3.38 -8.77
N SER A 176 -1.72 2.54 -8.73
CA SER A 176 -3.12 2.88 -9.01
C SER A 176 -3.96 2.81 -7.73
N GLY A 177 -5.25 3.19 -7.81
CA GLY A 177 -6.22 2.96 -6.73
C GLY A 177 -6.65 1.49 -6.53
N GLY A 178 -6.02 0.55 -7.25
CA GLY A 178 -6.29 -0.90 -7.13
C GLY A 178 -5.55 -1.57 -5.98
N ILE A 179 -5.78 -2.88 -5.82
CA ILE A 179 -5.22 -3.70 -4.72
C ILE A 179 -3.74 -4.04 -4.95
N ASP A 180 -3.36 -4.30 -6.19
CA ASP A 180 -2.13 -5.06 -6.50
C ASP A 180 -0.89 -4.16 -6.46
N SER A 181 -0.95 -3.00 -7.11
CA SER A 181 0.20 -2.08 -7.17
C SER A 181 0.73 -1.61 -5.80
N PRO A 182 -0.10 -1.22 -4.81
CA PRO A 182 0.39 -0.86 -3.48
C PRO A 182 1.07 -2.04 -2.76
N VAL A 183 0.57 -3.26 -2.95
CA VAL A 183 1.18 -4.47 -2.38
C VAL A 183 2.56 -4.72 -2.99
N ALA A 184 2.67 -4.62 -4.32
CA ALA A 184 3.95 -4.72 -5.01
C ALA A 184 4.95 -3.66 -4.54
N THR A 185 4.53 -2.40 -4.42
CA THR A 185 5.35 -1.31 -3.88
C THR A 185 5.82 -1.63 -2.47
N TRP A 186 4.92 -2.06 -1.58
CA TRP A 186 5.26 -2.44 -0.21
C TRP A 186 6.26 -3.61 -0.16
N MET A 187 6.13 -4.61 -1.03
CA MET A 187 7.06 -5.75 -1.08
C MET A 187 8.49 -5.30 -1.46
N VAL A 188 8.63 -4.37 -2.40
CA VAL A 188 9.95 -3.80 -2.75
C VAL A 188 10.49 -2.93 -1.62
N MET A 189 9.64 -2.09 -1.01
CA MET A 189 10.01 -1.32 0.18
C MET A 189 10.49 -2.21 1.33
N LYS A 190 9.83 -3.34 1.56
CA LYS A 190 10.21 -4.34 2.57
C LYS A 190 11.60 -4.92 2.31
N ARG A 191 12.07 -4.92 1.06
CA ARG A 191 13.44 -5.30 0.69
C ARG A 191 14.45 -4.15 0.85
N GLY A 192 14.08 -3.06 1.54
CA GLY A 192 14.98 -1.96 1.86
C GLY A 192 15.02 -0.85 0.81
N SER A 193 14.19 -0.93 -0.24
CA SER A 193 14.20 -0.03 -1.40
C SER A 193 13.13 1.05 -1.32
N PRO A 194 13.47 2.34 -1.13
CA PRO A 194 12.49 3.42 -1.21
C PRO A 194 11.85 3.49 -2.58
N CYS A 195 10.57 3.84 -2.64
CA CYS A 195 9.83 4.02 -3.88
C CYS A 195 9.25 5.43 -3.95
N ASP A 196 9.64 6.20 -4.96
CA ASP A 196 8.77 7.30 -5.42
C ASP A 196 7.63 6.69 -6.24
N ILE A 197 6.54 7.42 -6.42
CA ILE A 197 5.30 6.87 -7.00
C ILE A 197 4.95 7.62 -8.28
N LEU A 198 4.54 6.90 -9.32
CA LEU A 198 3.93 7.46 -10.53
C LEU A 198 2.47 6.97 -10.64
N PHE A 199 1.57 7.90 -10.83
CA PHE A 199 0.16 7.67 -11.14
C PHE A 199 -0.20 8.30 -12.48
N CYS A 200 -0.97 7.56 -13.28
CA CYS A 200 -1.50 8.02 -14.55
C CYS A 200 -3.01 8.23 -14.39
N SER A 201 -3.45 9.49 -14.48
CA SER A 201 -4.84 9.88 -14.33
C SER A 201 -5.56 9.83 -15.68
N LEU A 202 -6.61 9.03 -15.80
CA LEU A 202 -7.48 8.90 -16.97
C LEU A 202 -8.86 9.56 -16.78
N SER A 203 -9.26 9.80 -15.55
CA SER A 203 -10.65 10.13 -15.16
C SER A 203 -10.71 11.07 -13.95
N TYR A 204 -9.81 12.05 -13.92
CA TYR A 204 -9.75 13.07 -12.87
C TYR A 204 -11.12 13.69 -12.57
N PRO A 205 -11.51 13.87 -11.29
CA PRO A 205 -10.72 13.62 -10.07
C PRO A 205 -10.94 12.25 -9.41
N VAL A 206 -11.66 11.35 -10.06
CA VAL A 206 -12.25 10.16 -9.41
C VAL A 206 -11.20 9.10 -9.15
N ASP A 207 -10.39 8.82 -10.16
CA ASP A 207 -9.23 7.94 -10.07
C ASP A 207 -8.16 8.50 -9.14
N LEU A 208 -7.97 9.82 -9.15
CA LEU A 208 -7.08 10.51 -8.23
C LEU A 208 -7.50 10.27 -6.79
N LYS A 209 -8.78 10.46 -6.43
CA LYS A 209 -9.26 10.22 -5.06
C LYS A 209 -8.94 8.81 -4.58
N ALA A 210 -9.30 7.79 -5.36
CA ALA A 210 -9.02 6.39 -5.03
C ALA A 210 -7.51 6.12 -4.88
N PHE A 211 -6.70 6.71 -5.75
CA PHE A 211 -5.25 6.66 -5.66
C PHE A 211 -4.72 7.31 -4.37
N VAL A 212 -5.18 8.52 -4.02
CA VAL A 212 -4.75 9.24 -2.82
C VAL A 212 -5.08 8.45 -1.56
N ASP A 213 -6.29 7.90 -1.46
CA ASP A 213 -6.71 7.12 -0.28
C ASP A 213 -5.78 5.93 -0.01
N VAL A 214 -5.37 5.23 -1.07
CA VAL A 214 -4.50 4.07 -1.00
C VAL A 214 -3.04 4.46 -0.75
N VAL A 215 -2.53 5.46 -1.47
CA VAL A 215 -1.14 5.92 -1.32
C VAL A 215 -0.91 6.58 0.03
N LYS A 216 -1.90 7.32 0.56
CA LYS A 216 -1.82 7.89 1.91
C LYS A 216 -1.65 6.79 2.96
N LYS A 217 -2.50 5.76 2.92
CA LYS A 217 -2.39 4.58 3.81
C LYS A 217 -1.04 3.88 3.67
N LEU A 218 -0.52 3.74 2.44
CA LEU A 218 0.80 3.14 2.21
C LEU A 218 1.94 4.00 2.78
N VAL A 219 1.98 5.29 2.43
CA VAL A 219 3.09 6.19 2.74
C VAL A 219 3.12 6.56 4.21
N GLU A 220 2.00 6.98 4.80
CA GLU A 220 1.94 7.42 6.20
C GLU A 220 2.25 6.28 7.17
N ARG A 221 1.89 5.05 6.81
CA ARG A 221 2.14 3.87 7.64
C ARG A 221 3.53 3.30 7.42
N TRP A 222 3.98 3.15 6.18
CA TRP A 222 5.16 2.33 5.87
C TRP A 222 6.41 3.11 5.48
N ALA A 223 6.27 4.40 5.16
CA ALA A 223 7.39 5.26 4.79
C ALA A 223 7.24 6.75 5.16
N PRO A 224 6.64 7.11 6.31
CA PRO A 224 6.46 8.53 6.66
C PRO A 224 7.83 9.23 6.80
N TYR A 225 8.84 8.47 7.26
CA TYR A 225 10.22 8.91 7.43
C TYR A 225 11.04 9.00 6.13
N LYS A 226 10.51 8.58 4.97
CA LYS A 226 11.19 8.73 3.66
C LYS A 226 10.60 9.81 2.78
N LYS A 227 9.35 10.23 3.01
CA LYS A 227 8.66 11.28 2.24
C LYS A 227 8.80 11.07 0.72
N PRO A 228 8.25 9.96 0.18
CA PRO A 228 8.34 9.68 -1.25
C PRO A 228 7.69 10.79 -2.08
N ARG A 229 8.28 11.08 -3.24
CA ARG A 229 7.65 11.98 -4.22
C ARG A 229 6.58 11.25 -4.99
N ILE A 230 5.49 11.96 -5.28
CA ILE A 230 4.35 11.45 -6.03
C ILE A 230 4.24 12.23 -7.33
N PHE A 231 4.44 11.53 -8.44
CA PHE A 231 4.27 12.04 -9.79
C PHE A 231 2.88 11.70 -10.31
N ILE A 232 2.19 12.69 -10.87
CA ILE A 232 0.91 12.49 -11.56
C ILE A 232 1.06 12.94 -13.00
N ALA A 233 0.79 12.03 -13.93
CA ALA A 233 0.66 12.30 -15.35
C ALA A 233 -0.83 12.44 -15.72
N ASP A 234 -1.16 13.46 -16.52
CA ASP A 234 -2.49 13.59 -17.11
C ASP A 234 -2.55 12.76 -18.40
N CYS A 235 -3.26 11.64 -18.34
CA CYS A 235 -3.38 10.71 -19.45
C CYS A 235 -4.78 10.75 -20.10
N ARG A 236 -5.60 11.77 -19.82
CA ARG A 236 -6.97 11.89 -20.38
C ARG A 236 -6.98 11.94 -21.91
N SER A 237 -5.93 12.49 -22.53
CA SER A 237 -5.76 12.52 -23.98
C SER A 237 -5.73 11.11 -24.60
N LEU A 238 -5.25 10.11 -23.87
CA LEU A 238 -5.24 8.71 -24.31
C LEU A 238 -6.64 8.14 -24.52
N ILE A 239 -7.62 8.53 -23.71
CA ILE A 239 -9.01 8.07 -23.90
C ILE A 239 -9.54 8.54 -25.25
N ARG A 240 -9.28 9.80 -25.60
CA ARG A 240 -9.67 10.36 -26.90
C ARG A 240 -8.99 9.60 -28.04
N THR A 241 -7.67 9.47 -28.01
CA THR A 241 -6.89 8.83 -29.07
C THR A 241 -7.22 7.34 -29.23
N MET A 242 -7.28 6.61 -28.12
CA MET A 242 -7.33 5.14 -28.13
C MET A 242 -8.76 4.61 -28.21
N VAL A 243 -9.72 5.27 -27.53
CA VAL A 243 -11.11 4.79 -27.41
C VAL A 243 -12.04 5.54 -28.37
N VAL A 244 -11.99 6.87 -28.39
CA VAL A 244 -12.93 7.68 -29.19
C VAL A 244 -12.55 7.68 -30.67
N GLU A 245 -11.27 7.92 -30.96
CA GLU A 245 -10.74 7.95 -32.34
C GLU A 245 -10.39 6.54 -32.85
N GLY A 246 -10.24 5.56 -31.95
CA GLY A 246 -9.95 4.17 -32.31
C GLY A 246 -8.60 3.99 -32.99
N LYS A 247 -7.61 4.87 -32.73
CA LYS A 247 -6.30 4.85 -33.40
C LYS A 247 -5.37 3.72 -32.96
N THR A 248 -5.76 2.96 -31.95
CA THR A 248 -4.96 1.86 -31.40
C THR A 248 -5.73 0.56 -31.47
N ARG A 249 -5.07 -0.52 -31.90
CA ARG A 249 -5.67 -1.85 -31.97
C ARG A 249 -5.54 -2.62 -30.66
N TYR A 250 -4.45 -2.41 -29.91
CA TYR A 250 -4.08 -3.14 -28.69
C TYR A 250 -4.12 -2.23 -27.45
N SER A 251 -5.19 -1.44 -27.31
CA SER A 251 -5.26 -0.32 -26.36
C SER A 251 -4.82 -0.64 -24.93
N ASN A 252 -5.20 -1.79 -24.38
CA ASN A 252 -4.76 -2.21 -23.04
C ASN A 252 -3.24 -2.38 -22.90
N VAL A 253 -2.61 -3.00 -23.89
CA VAL A 253 -1.18 -3.29 -23.90
C VAL A 253 -0.40 -2.00 -24.22
N THR A 254 -0.91 -1.21 -25.17
CA THR A 254 -0.38 0.11 -25.54
C THR A 254 -0.40 1.07 -24.35
N PHE A 255 -1.50 1.14 -23.59
CA PHE A 255 -1.58 1.99 -22.40
C PHE A 255 -0.51 1.62 -21.36
N LYS A 256 -0.29 0.32 -21.13
CA LYS A 256 0.78 -0.14 -20.22
C LYS A 256 2.17 0.23 -20.73
N ARG A 257 2.42 0.11 -22.04
CA ARG A 257 3.70 0.56 -22.64
C ARG A 257 3.89 2.08 -22.44
N VAL A 258 2.84 2.88 -22.59
CA VAL A 258 2.88 4.33 -22.30
C VAL A 258 3.29 4.58 -20.85
N ILE A 259 2.64 3.91 -19.89
CA ILE A 259 2.99 4.06 -18.47
C ILE A 259 4.45 3.67 -18.20
N TYR A 260 4.95 2.61 -18.84
CA TYR A 260 6.35 2.19 -18.70
C TYR A 260 7.32 3.23 -19.25
N ARG A 261 6.99 3.89 -20.37
CA ARG A 261 7.79 4.99 -20.92
C ARG A 261 7.80 6.21 -20.01
N LEU A 262 6.65 6.57 -19.41
CA LEU A 262 6.59 7.64 -18.39
C LEU A 262 7.48 7.33 -17.19
N ALA A 263 7.42 6.10 -16.68
CA ALA A 263 8.24 5.66 -15.55
C ALA A 263 9.73 5.55 -15.90
N GLU A 264 10.06 5.09 -17.11
CA GLU A 264 11.44 5.02 -17.61
C GLU A 264 12.07 6.41 -17.67
N LYS A 265 11.37 7.41 -18.23
CA LYS A 265 11.85 8.79 -18.24
C LYS A 265 12.17 9.26 -16.81
N LEU A 266 11.23 9.08 -15.88
CA LEU A 266 11.43 9.46 -14.48
C LEU A 266 12.57 8.68 -13.83
N ALA A 267 12.75 7.40 -14.15
CA ALA A 267 13.82 6.57 -13.64
C ALA A 267 15.19 7.07 -14.10
N LEU A 268 15.34 7.38 -15.38
CA LEU A 268 16.59 7.91 -15.94
C LEU A 268 16.91 9.30 -15.38
N GLU A 269 15.92 10.20 -15.31
CA GLU A 269 16.11 11.57 -14.82
C GLU A 269 16.45 11.65 -13.33
N ASN A 270 15.91 10.73 -12.53
CA ASN A 270 16.06 10.76 -11.07
C ASN A 270 17.03 9.68 -10.54
N GLY A 271 17.68 8.93 -11.42
CA GLY A 271 18.64 7.88 -11.06
C GLY A 271 18.00 6.70 -10.30
N TYR A 272 16.76 6.33 -10.62
CA TYR A 272 16.12 5.15 -10.02
C TYR A 272 16.66 3.86 -10.65
N ASN A 273 16.71 2.79 -9.86
CA ASN A 273 17.25 1.49 -10.25
C ASN A 273 16.27 0.62 -11.06
N GLY A 274 15.05 1.10 -11.29
CA GLY A 274 14.05 0.38 -12.05
C GLY A 274 12.62 0.84 -11.77
N ILE A 275 11.68 0.14 -12.40
CA ILE A 275 10.24 0.35 -12.30
C ILE A 275 9.63 -0.78 -11.47
N VAL A 276 8.72 -0.47 -10.55
CA VAL A 276 7.95 -1.45 -9.78
C VAL A 276 6.51 -1.45 -10.28
N THR A 277 5.95 -2.64 -10.46
CA THR A 277 4.61 -2.86 -11.01
C THR A 277 3.89 -3.98 -10.25
N GLY A 278 2.56 -3.86 -10.16
CA GLY A 278 1.68 -4.86 -9.55
C GLY A 278 1.19 -5.95 -10.50
N GLU A 279 1.85 -6.18 -11.62
CA GLU A 279 1.48 -7.24 -12.57
C GLU A 279 1.67 -8.66 -12.01
N SER A 280 0.67 -9.52 -12.22
CA SER A 280 0.64 -10.95 -11.95
C SER A 280 0.34 -11.76 -13.23
N LEU A 281 1.07 -12.86 -13.46
CA LEU A 281 0.96 -13.62 -14.69
C LEU A 281 -0.39 -14.33 -14.80
N GLY A 282 -1.12 -14.10 -15.89
CA GLY A 282 -2.39 -14.78 -16.18
C GLY A 282 -3.61 -14.28 -15.40
N GLN A 283 -3.49 -13.23 -14.58
CA GLN A 283 -4.62 -12.67 -13.82
C GLN A 283 -5.65 -11.96 -14.71
N VAL A 284 -5.18 -11.22 -15.72
CA VAL A 284 -6.03 -10.51 -16.69
C VAL A 284 -5.47 -10.68 -18.11
N SER A 285 -6.30 -10.43 -19.13
CA SER A 285 -5.91 -10.62 -20.54
C SER A 285 -4.68 -9.81 -20.96
N SER A 286 -4.41 -8.67 -20.31
CA SER A 286 -3.23 -7.83 -20.57
C SER A 286 -1.94 -8.35 -19.91
N GLN A 287 -2.00 -9.45 -19.16
CA GLN A 287 -0.89 -10.01 -18.36
C GLN A 287 -0.56 -11.45 -18.77
N THR A 288 -0.71 -11.77 -20.05
CA THR A 288 -0.12 -12.97 -20.67
C THR A 288 1.38 -12.78 -20.86
N ALA A 289 2.15 -13.87 -20.99
CA ALA A 289 3.59 -13.79 -21.20
C ALA A 289 3.95 -12.99 -22.47
N GLU A 290 3.17 -13.18 -23.54
CA GLU A 290 3.32 -12.46 -24.81
C GLU A 290 3.05 -10.96 -24.67
N ASN A 291 2.04 -10.59 -23.88
CA ASN A 291 1.72 -9.19 -23.61
C ASN A 291 2.77 -8.55 -22.70
N LEU A 292 3.25 -9.23 -21.65
CA LEU A 292 4.34 -8.73 -20.80
C LEU A 292 5.62 -8.47 -21.60
N ARG A 293 5.99 -9.40 -22.49
CA ARG A 293 7.10 -9.20 -23.44
C ARG A 293 6.88 -7.98 -24.33
N SER A 294 5.66 -7.82 -24.83
CA SER A 294 5.30 -6.67 -25.67
C SER A 294 5.28 -5.36 -24.89
N ILE A 295 4.94 -5.35 -23.60
CA ILE A 295 4.94 -4.13 -22.77
C ILE A 295 6.36 -3.72 -22.41
N GLU A 296 7.25 -4.68 -22.12
CA GLU A 296 8.63 -4.39 -21.70
C GLU A 296 9.59 -4.12 -22.85
N ASN A 297 9.22 -4.44 -24.10
CA ASN A 297 10.08 -4.22 -25.27
C ASN A 297 10.52 -2.76 -25.38
N GLY A 298 11.84 -2.55 -25.52
CA GLY A 298 12.44 -1.23 -25.66
C GLY A 298 12.53 -0.41 -24.36
N ILE A 299 12.15 -0.97 -23.21
CA ILE A 299 12.42 -0.37 -21.89
C ILE A 299 13.83 -0.75 -21.44
N SER A 300 14.63 0.24 -21.06
CA SER A 300 16.06 0.14 -20.75
C SER A 300 16.36 -0.07 -19.27
N VAL A 301 15.38 0.18 -18.40
CA VAL A 301 15.50 -0.01 -16.94
C VAL A 301 14.81 -1.30 -16.49
N PRO A 302 15.30 -1.98 -15.44
CA PRO A 302 14.67 -3.20 -14.94
C PRO A 302 13.22 -2.99 -14.50
N VAL A 303 12.33 -3.92 -14.85
CA VAL A 303 10.93 -3.94 -14.40
C VAL A 303 10.73 -5.03 -13.35
N ILE A 304 10.49 -4.62 -12.11
CA ILE A 304 10.31 -5.49 -10.95
C ILE A 304 8.82 -5.80 -10.77
N ARG A 305 8.46 -7.09 -10.81
CA ARG A 305 7.09 -7.63 -10.66
C ARG A 305 6.98 -8.56 -9.45
N PRO A 306 6.86 -8.02 -8.22
CA PRO A 306 6.82 -8.84 -7.00
C PRO A 306 5.66 -9.85 -6.96
N LEU A 307 4.57 -9.59 -7.70
CA LEU A 307 3.36 -10.40 -7.66
C LEU A 307 3.27 -11.42 -8.81
N ILE A 308 4.32 -11.56 -9.64
CA ILE A 308 4.26 -12.29 -10.91
C ILE A 308 3.74 -13.73 -10.78
N GLY A 309 4.01 -14.39 -9.64
CA GLY A 309 3.60 -15.76 -9.36
C GLY A 309 2.65 -15.90 -8.17
N MET A 310 2.02 -14.81 -7.71
CA MET A 310 1.06 -14.82 -6.61
C MET A 310 -0.36 -14.92 -7.13
N ASP A 311 -1.21 -15.65 -6.40
CA ASP A 311 -2.64 -15.67 -6.67
C ASP A 311 -3.36 -14.45 -6.05
N LYS A 312 -4.65 -14.30 -6.37
CA LYS A 312 -5.42 -13.13 -5.95
C LYS A 312 -5.66 -13.09 -4.44
N ASP A 313 -5.87 -14.24 -3.82
CA ASP A 313 -6.18 -14.32 -2.40
C ASP A 313 -4.95 -13.98 -1.57
N GLU A 314 -3.77 -14.46 -1.98
CA GLU A 314 -2.49 -14.08 -1.37
C GLU A 314 -2.26 -12.56 -1.42
N VAL A 315 -2.50 -11.93 -2.57
CA VAL A 315 -2.34 -10.47 -2.73
C VAL A 315 -3.34 -9.70 -1.86
N VAL A 316 -4.59 -10.16 -1.80
CA VAL A 316 -5.65 -9.56 -0.98
C VAL A 316 -5.33 -9.67 0.50
N ASP A 317 -4.82 -10.81 0.97
CA ASP A 317 -4.44 -10.99 2.36
C ASP A 317 -3.27 -10.10 2.77
N ILE A 318 -2.30 -9.90 1.87
CA ILE A 318 -1.25 -8.90 2.10
C ILE A 318 -1.85 -7.50 2.15
N ALA A 319 -2.71 -7.12 1.21
CA ALA A 319 -3.33 -5.81 1.17
C ALA A 319 -4.11 -5.49 2.45
N ARG A 320 -4.84 -6.47 3.00
CA ARG A 320 -5.52 -6.36 4.30
C ARG A 320 -4.54 -6.19 5.44
N ARG A 321 -3.50 -7.04 5.49
CA ARG A 321 -2.46 -6.97 6.53
C ARG A 321 -1.73 -5.61 6.55
N ILE A 322 -1.45 -5.05 5.38
CA ILE A 322 -0.74 -3.76 5.29
C ILE A 322 -1.67 -2.55 5.34
N GLY A 323 -2.99 -2.78 5.25
CA GLY A 323 -4.05 -1.78 5.30
C GLY A 323 -4.21 -0.94 4.03
N THR A 324 -3.77 -1.46 2.88
CA THR A 324 -3.97 -0.84 1.57
C THR A 324 -5.18 -1.42 0.83
N PHE A 325 -5.88 -2.40 1.42
CA PHE A 325 -7.12 -2.91 0.85
C PHE A 325 -8.16 -1.76 0.76
N PRO A 326 -8.67 -1.45 -0.44
CA PRO A 326 -9.57 -0.33 -0.64
C PRO A 326 -10.95 -0.63 -0.04
N GLU A 327 -11.59 0.40 0.53
CA GLU A 327 -12.97 0.28 1.07
C GLU A 327 -14.00 0.14 -0.05
N VAL A 328 -13.71 0.73 -1.22
CA VAL A 328 -14.51 0.61 -2.44
C VAL A 328 -13.61 0.07 -3.55
N ASN A 329 -13.94 -1.10 -4.08
CA ASN A 329 -13.21 -1.67 -5.20
C ASN A 329 -13.68 -1.02 -6.51
N MET A 330 -12.91 -0.07 -7.02
CA MET A 330 -13.20 0.66 -8.28
C MET A 330 -12.89 -0.16 -9.55
N GLY A 331 -12.44 -1.41 -9.42
CA GLY A 331 -11.97 -2.22 -10.55
C GLY A 331 -10.64 -1.71 -11.11
N GLU A 332 -10.10 -2.39 -12.12
CA GLU A 332 -8.91 -1.91 -12.83
C GLU A 332 -9.29 -0.79 -13.81
N PHE A 333 -8.62 0.37 -13.74
CA PHE A 333 -8.85 1.48 -14.65
C PHE A 333 -8.56 1.13 -16.12
N CYS A 334 -7.74 0.10 -16.37
CA CYS A 334 -7.54 -0.50 -17.69
C CYS A 334 -8.84 -1.03 -18.34
N SER A 335 -9.90 -1.28 -17.56
CA SER A 335 -11.20 -1.67 -18.09
C SER A 335 -11.81 -0.66 -19.07
N LEU A 336 -11.37 0.61 -19.03
CA LEU A 336 -11.75 1.65 -19.99
C LEU A 336 -11.38 1.29 -21.44
N PHE A 337 -10.34 0.48 -21.63
CA PHE A 337 -9.81 0.08 -22.94
C PHE A 337 -10.21 -1.35 -23.33
N ALA A 338 -11.18 -1.96 -22.63
CA ALA A 338 -11.50 -3.38 -22.72
C ALA A 338 -12.60 -3.76 -23.73
N SER A 339 -12.97 -2.89 -24.67
CA SER A 339 -14.06 -3.18 -25.62
C SER A 339 -13.83 -4.46 -26.45
N HIS A 340 -12.57 -4.85 -26.69
CA HIS A 340 -12.17 -6.18 -27.18
C HIS A 340 -10.76 -6.56 -26.66
N PRO A 341 -10.62 -7.29 -25.54
CA PRO A 341 -9.30 -7.58 -24.98
C PRO A 341 -8.54 -8.57 -25.86
N ILE A 342 -7.51 -8.09 -26.55
CA ILE A 342 -6.65 -8.95 -27.37
C ILE A 342 -5.68 -9.71 -26.45
N ILE A 343 -5.74 -11.04 -26.53
CA ILE A 343 -5.05 -11.96 -25.60
C ILE A 343 -3.55 -12.09 -25.92
N ARG A 344 -3.14 -11.77 -27.16
CA ARG A 344 -1.75 -11.85 -27.62
C ARG A 344 -1.40 -10.70 -28.55
N SER A 345 -0.34 -9.96 -28.22
CA SER A 345 0.32 -9.01 -29.10
C SER A 345 1.76 -9.43 -29.40
N ARG A 346 2.34 -8.87 -30.46
CA ARG A 346 3.80 -8.85 -30.66
C ARG A 346 4.33 -7.45 -30.37
N PRO A 347 5.63 -7.30 -30.03
CA PRO A 347 6.21 -5.99 -29.78
C PRO A 347 5.98 -4.98 -30.92
N GLU A 348 6.09 -5.44 -32.18
CA GLU A 348 5.92 -4.59 -33.36
C GLU A 348 4.49 -4.06 -33.51
N ASP A 349 3.50 -4.84 -33.06
CA ASP A 349 2.11 -4.42 -33.07
C ASP A 349 1.87 -3.25 -32.10
N ILE A 350 2.57 -3.26 -30.95
CA ILE A 350 2.51 -2.18 -29.97
C ILE A 350 3.32 -0.98 -30.44
N ASP A 351 4.46 -1.20 -31.09
CA ASP A 351 5.27 -0.10 -31.64
C ASP A 351 4.51 0.66 -32.75
N GLU A 352 3.63 0.00 -33.50
CA GLU A 352 2.70 0.65 -34.45
C GLU A 352 1.66 1.52 -33.72
N ASP A 353 0.98 0.97 -32.71
CA ASP A 353 0.00 1.71 -31.90
C ASP A 353 0.63 2.95 -31.23
N MET A 354 1.89 2.83 -30.78
CA MET A 354 2.62 3.92 -30.14
C MET A 354 2.86 5.13 -31.06
N LYS A 355 2.82 4.98 -32.39
CA LYS A 355 2.94 6.11 -33.33
C LYS A 355 1.78 7.09 -33.24
N ALA A 356 0.62 6.64 -32.77
CA ALA A 356 -0.54 7.49 -32.57
C ALA A 356 -0.51 8.25 -31.24
N ILE A 357 0.44 7.93 -30.34
CA ILE A 357 0.52 8.49 -29.00
C ILE A 357 1.54 9.64 -28.95
N ASP A 358 1.08 10.81 -28.54
CA ASP A 358 1.94 11.97 -28.27
C ASP A 358 2.60 11.81 -26.88
N MET A 359 3.77 11.18 -26.85
CA MET A 359 4.52 10.98 -25.60
C MET A 359 5.03 12.29 -25.02
N GLU A 360 5.31 13.30 -25.84
CA GLU A 360 5.88 14.57 -25.38
C GLU A 360 4.84 15.38 -24.61
N ASP A 361 3.59 15.42 -25.10
CA ASP A 361 2.45 15.96 -24.36
C ASP A 361 2.31 15.29 -22.98
N LEU A 362 2.32 13.96 -22.93
CA LEU A 362 2.20 13.21 -21.68
C LEU A 362 3.37 13.48 -20.72
N PHE A 363 4.60 13.54 -21.22
CA PHE A 363 5.76 13.90 -20.41
C PHE A 363 5.64 15.32 -19.83
N SER A 364 5.19 16.28 -20.64
CA SER A 364 4.99 17.67 -20.23
C SER A 364 3.88 17.83 -19.19
N SER A 365 2.95 16.88 -19.13
CA SER A 365 1.84 16.86 -18.18
C SER A 365 2.25 16.44 -16.76
N ILE A 366 3.43 15.83 -16.59
CA ILE A 366 3.84 15.28 -15.29
C ILE A 366 4.01 16.41 -14.27
N ARG A 367 3.38 16.24 -13.11
CA ARG A 367 3.51 17.12 -11.94
C ARG A 367 3.97 16.32 -10.74
N SER A 368 4.77 16.93 -9.87
CA SER A 368 5.35 16.30 -8.68
C SER A 368 4.74 16.91 -7.42
N TYR A 369 4.38 16.06 -6.46
CA TYR A 369 3.74 16.40 -5.21
C TYR A 369 4.39 15.65 -4.04
N ASP A 370 4.21 16.17 -2.83
CA ASP A 370 4.28 15.38 -1.61
C ASP A 370 2.86 14.90 -1.22
N ILE A 371 2.78 14.04 -0.20
CA ILE A 371 1.50 13.47 0.23
C ILE A 371 0.54 14.52 0.83
N ASP A 372 1.08 15.55 1.47
CA ASP A 372 0.30 16.61 2.12
C ASP A 372 -0.35 17.51 1.07
N GLY A 373 0.42 17.98 0.09
CA GLY A 373 -0.06 18.78 -1.03
C GLY A 373 -1.09 18.03 -1.88
N LEU A 374 -0.95 16.71 -2.01
CA LEU A 374 -1.88 15.85 -2.73
C LEU A 374 -3.24 15.72 -2.01
N THR A 375 -3.22 15.55 -0.69
CA THR A 375 -4.44 15.42 0.13
C THR A 375 -5.32 16.66 0.02
N GLY A 376 -4.73 17.85 -0.12
CA GLY A 376 -5.45 19.11 -0.32
C GLY A 376 -6.22 19.21 -1.65
N MET A 377 -5.84 18.45 -2.68
CA MET A 377 -6.48 18.49 -4.00
C MET A 377 -7.81 17.73 -4.08
N VAL A 378 -8.06 16.79 -3.15
CA VAL A 378 -9.19 15.83 -3.22
C VAL A 378 -10.50 16.39 -2.62
N GLY A 379 -10.53 17.68 -2.26
CA GLY A 379 -11.57 18.30 -1.41
C GLY A 379 -12.99 18.45 -1.97
N SER A 380 -13.32 18.02 -3.19
CA SER A 380 -14.71 18.01 -3.68
C SER A 380 -15.10 16.64 -4.19
N ASP A 381 -15.93 15.94 -3.42
CA ASP A 381 -16.51 14.67 -3.85
C ASP A 381 -17.55 14.95 -4.94
N LEU A 382 -17.19 14.66 -6.18
CA LEU A 382 -18.01 14.94 -7.36
C LEU A 382 -18.95 13.78 -7.73
N SER A 383 -18.99 12.73 -6.91
CA SER A 383 -19.95 11.63 -7.01
C SER A 383 -21.34 12.13 -6.61
N LEU A 384 -22.39 11.59 -7.25
CA LEU A 384 -23.74 11.88 -6.80
C LEU A 384 -23.93 11.28 -5.39
N LYS A 385 -24.19 12.13 -4.39
CA LYS A 385 -24.49 11.71 -3.01
C LYS A 385 -25.96 11.92 -2.71
N GLY A 386 -26.61 10.91 -2.13
CA GLY A 386 -28.02 10.98 -1.76
C GLY A 386 -28.93 10.56 -2.92
N SER A 387 -30.04 11.27 -3.11
CA SER A 387 -31.08 10.92 -4.09
C SER A 387 -30.80 11.49 -5.48
N LEU A 388 -31.39 10.84 -6.49
CA LEU A 388 -31.35 11.32 -7.88
C LEU A 388 -32.06 12.69 -7.99
N PRO A 389 -31.44 13.74 -8.57
CA PRO A 389 -32.12 15.00 -8.81
C PRO A 389 -33.37 14.78 -9.68
N LYS A 390 -34.51 15.37 -9.28
CA LYS A 390 -35.82 15.09 -9.90
C LYS A 390 -35.87 15.35 -11.42
N ASP A 391 -35.10 16.31 -11.91
CA ASP A 391 -35.06 16.71 -13.33
C ASP A 391 -33.75 16.34 -14.02
N ALA A 392 -32.98 15.40 -13.46
CA ALA A 392 -31.73 14.97 -14.07
C ALA A 392 -31.97 14.08 -15.30
N VAL A 393 -31.25 14.36 -16.38
CA VAL A 393 -31.12 13.43 -17.50
C VAL A 393 -30.14 12.34 -17.12
N VAL A 394 -30.61 11.10 -17.05
CA VAL A 394 -29.78 9.95 -16.69
C VAL A 394 -29.19 9.31 -17.94
N ILE A 395 -27.87 9.14 -17.98
CA ILE A 395 -27.15 8.57 -19.14
C ILE A 395 -26.45 7.28 -18.73
N ASP A 396 -26.70 6.21 -19.48
CA ASP A 396 -26.01 4.92 -19.34
C ASP A 396 -24.92 4.76 -20.41
N LEU A 397 -23.66 4.69 -19.99
CA LEU A 397 -22.51 4.47 -20.88
C LEU A 397 -22.15 3.00 -21.09
N ARG A 398 -22.88 2.06 -20.49
CA ARG A 398 -22.62 0.63 -20.66
C ARG A 398 -22.93 0.19 -22.09
N PRO A 399 -22.30 -0.91 -22.58
CA PRO A 399 -22.62 -1.47 -23.88
C PRO A 399 -24.13 -1.73 -24.04
N ARG A 400 -24.65 -1.56 -25.25
CA ARG A 400 -26.09 -1.73 -25.55
C ARG A 400 -26.63 -3.09 -25.08
N SER A 401 -25.83 -4.14 -25.23
CA SER A 401 -26.17 -5.49 -24.77
C SER A 401 -26.34 -5.63 -23.25
N ALA A 402 -25.71 -4.76 -22.45
CA ALA A 402 -25.90 -4.69 -21.01
C ALA A 402 -27.13 -3.85 -20.64
N TYR A 403 -27.34 -2.71 -21.34
CA TYR A 403 -28.51 -1.85 -21.17
C TYR A 403 -29.82 -2.59 -21.49
N ASP A 404 -29.87 -3.34 -22.60
CA ASP A 404 -31.05 -4.09 -23.02
C ASP A 404 -31.41 -5.21 -22.03
N LYS A 405 -30.44 -5.72 -21.27
CA LYS A 405 -30.69 -6.72 -20.21
C LYS A 405 -31.29 -6.09 -18.96
N GLU A 406 -30.73 -4.97 -18.52
CA GLU A 406 -31.17 -4.24 -17.35
C GLU A 406 -30.61 -2.82 -17.35
N HIS A 407 -31.45 -1.83 -17.07
CA HIS A 407 -31.08 -0.42 -16.99
C HIS A 407 -31.93 0.32 -15.96
N VAL A 408 -31.47 1.53 -15.59
CA VAL A 408 -32.27 2.46 -14.79
C VAL A 408 -33.44 2.98 -15.63
N PRO A 409 -34.69 2.96 -15.13
CA PRO A 409 -35.84 3.53 -15.84
C PRO A 409 -35.57 4.95 -16.37
N ASP A 410 -36.07 5.25 -17.56
CA ASP A 410 -35.93 6.55 -18.25
C ASP A 410 -34.48 7.00 -18.53
N SER A 411 -33.48 6.13 -18.31
CA SER A 411 -32.09 6.42 -18.69
C SER A 411 -31.86 6.26 -20.19
N ILE A 412 -31.02 7.13 -20.76
CA ILE A 412 -30.67 7.13 -22.17
C ILE A 412 -29.33 6.40 -22.34
N ASN A 413 -29.31 5.33 -23.15
CA ASN A 413 -28.05 4.67 -23.50
C ASN A 413 -27.29 5.51 -24.54
N MET A 414 -26.05 5.87 -24.21
CA MET A 414 -25.16 6.62 -25.11
C MET A 414 -23.77 6.00 -25.09
N THR A 415 -23.08 6.10 -26.21
CA THR A 415 -21.63 5.89 -26.26
C THR A 415 -20.91 7.05 -25.55
N ILE A 416 -19.64 6.83 -25.16
CA ILE A 416 -18.78 7.90 -24.60
C ILE A 416 -18.73 9.10 -25.55
N ARG A 417 -18.64 8.85 -26.87
CA ARG A 417 -18.57 9.91 -27.89
C ARG A 417 -19.84 10.77 -27.89
N GLU A 418 -21.00 10.15 -28.00
CA GLU A 418 -22.29 10.86 -27.99
C GLU A 418 -22.49 11.65 -26.69
N ALA A 419 -22.11 11.06 -25.55
CA ALA A 419 -22.26 11.71 -24.26
C ALA A 419 -21.29 12.89 -24.06
N MET A 420 -20.13 12.91 -24.74
CA MET A 420 -19.20 14.06 -24.72
C MET A 420 -19.67 15.22 -25.58
N ASP A 421 -20.51 14.97 -26.59
CA ASP A 421 -21.03 15.99 -27.51
C ASP A 421 -22.26 16.73 -26.94
N ILE A 422 -22.67 16.39 -25.71
CA ILE A 422 -23.75 17.10 -25.00
C ILE A 422 -23.35 18.56 -24.77
N SER A 423 -24.20 19.46 -25.22
CA SER A 423 -23.97 20.92 -25.19
C SER A 423 -25.03 21.71 -24.43
N ASP A 424 -26.16 21.08 -24.07
CA ASP A 424 -27.23 21.73 -23.29
C ASP A 424 -26.76 21.95 -21.84
N LYS A 425 -26.65 23.23 -21.46
CA LYS A 425 -26.14 23.68 -20.16
C LYS A 425 -27.24 23.89 -19.12
N ASP A 426 -28.51 23.90 -19.53
CA ASP A 426 -29.65 24.20 -18.66
C ASP A 426 -30.09 22.96 -17.85
N ARG A 427 -29.68 21.78 -18.31
CA ARG A 427 -29.99 20.51 -17.67
C ARG A 427 -28.90 20.02 -16.72
N THR A 428 -29.33 19.19 -15.78
CA THR A 428 -28.43 18.41 -14.93
C THR A 428 -28.32 17.01 -15.50
N TYR A 429 -27.10 16.49 -15.62
CA TYR A 429 -26.84 15.14 -16.14
C TYR A 429 -26.31 14.24 -15.04
N VAL A 430 -26.84 13.02 -14.94
CA VAL A 430 -26.30 11.97 -14.08
C VAL A 430 -25.87 10.82 -14.97
N ILE A 431 -24.57 10.61 -15.09
CA ILE A 431 -23.99 9.64 -16.00
C ILE A 431 -23.57 8.43 -15.17
N TYR A 432 -23.88 7.22 -15.62
CA TYR A 432 -23.40 6.01 -14.96
C TYR A 432 -22.79 5.03 -15.95
N CYS A 433 -21.85 4.24 -15.45
CA CYS A 433 -21.37 3.04 -16.12
C CYS A 433 -21.20 1.93 -15.08
N SER A 434 -20.70 0.75 -15.47
CA SER A 434 -20.59 -0.39 -14.55
C SER A 434 -19.78 -0.07 -13.28
N MET A 435 -18.61 0.57 -13.44
CA MET A 435 -17.65 0.84 -12.35
C MET A 435 -17.45 2.34 -12.05
N GLY A 436 -18.20 3.23 -12.70
CA GLY A 436 -18.11 4.68 -12.48
C GLY A 436 -17.00 5.41 -13.25
N LEU A 437 -16.05 4.69 -13.86
CA LEU A 437 -14.87 5.29 -14.51
C LEU A 437 -15.18 6.06 -15.79
N GLN A 438 -15.93 5.45 -16.71
CA GLN A 438 -16.32 6.09 -17.97
C GLN A 438 -17.22 7.29 -17.69
N SER A 439 -18.17 7.13 -16.78
CA SER A 439 -19.08 8.19 -16.37
C SER A 439 -18.35 9.35 -15.67
N ALA A 440 -17.32 9.05 -14.88
CA ALA A 440 -16.46 10.07 -14.28
C ALA A 440 -15.72 10.89 -15.33
N TYR A 441 -15.11 10.21 -16.32
CA TYR A 441 -14.44 10.88 -17.43
C TYR A 441 -15.40 11.79 -18.20
N VAL A 442 -16.56 11.28 -18.64
CA VAL A 442 -17.54 12.09 -19.39
C VAL A 442 -18.06 13.25 -18.54
N ALA A 443 -18.39 13.02 -17.27
CA ALA A 443 -18.84 14.09 -16.37
C ALA A 443 -17.75 15.17 -16.16
N SER A 444 -16.47 14.80 -16.19
CA SER A 444 -15.33 15.73 -16.12
C SER A 444 -15.25 16.58 -17.40
N VAL A 445 -15.39 15.95 -18.58
CA VAL A 445 -15.42 16.65 -19.88
C VAL A 445 -16.58 17.63 -19.95
N LEU A 446 -17.80 17.22 -19.61
CA LEU A 446 -18.98 18.08 -19.67
C LEU A 446 -18.86 19.28 -18.72
N ARG A 447 -18.31 19.07 -17.52
CA ARG A 447 -18.07 20.15 -16.56
C ARG A 447 -17.05 21.17 -17.05
N ASN A 448 -15.99 20.75 -17.75
CA ASN A 448 -15.06 21.68 -18.40
C ASN A 448 -15.74 22.56 -19.46
N HIS A 449 -16.88 22.12 -20.01
CA HIS A 449 -17.72 22.91 -20.91
C HIS A 449 -18.82 23.72 -20.17
N GLY A 450 -18.83 23.71 -18.83
CA GLY A 450 -19.76 24.44 -17.99
C GLY A 450 -21.10 23.75 -17.74
N ILE A 451 -21.19 22.43 -18.00
CA ILE A 451 -22.43 21.65 -17.81
C ILE A 451 -22.46 21.03 -16.41
N LYS A 452 -23.64 21.05 -15.75
CA LYS A 452 -23.86 20.37 -14.46
C LYS A 452 -23.98 18.86 -14.67
N ALA A 453 -22.84 18.15 -14.62
CA ALA A 453 -22.80 16.69 -14.74
C ALA A 453 -22.32 16.03 -13.44
N TYR A 454 -22.94 14.92 -13.04
CA TYR A 454 -22.53 14.05 -11.95
C TYR A 454 -22.28 12.65 -12.49
N TYR A 455 -21.47 11.85 -11.80
CA TYR A 455 -21.24 10.46 -12.17
C TYR A 455 -21.69 9.50 -11.06
N SER A 456 -22.02 8.26 -11.43
CA SER A 456 -22.40 7.18 -10.52
C SER A 456 -21.99 5.81 -11.09
N THR A 457 -22.06 4.75 -10.26
CA THR A 457 -21.96 3.36 -10.73
C THR A 457 -23.36 2.80 -11.00
N PHE A 458 -23.47 1.77 -11.83
CA PHE A 458 -24.76 1.09 -12.05
C PHE A 458 -25.37 0.56 -10.75
N ARG A 459 -24.53 0.04 -9.84
CA ARG A 459 -24.98 -0.46 -8.54
C ARG A 459 -25.56 0.66 -7.68
N ASP A 460 -24.87 1.79 -7.60
CA ASP A 460 -25.25 2.88 -6.71
C ASP A 460 -26.48 3.61 -7.22
N ILE A 461 -26.57 3.89 -8.53
CA ILE A 461 -27.74 4.56 -9.10
C ILE A 461 -29.00 3.70 -8.98
N LYS A 462 -28.88 2.37 -9.13
CA LYS A 462 -30.01 1.45 -8.95
C LYS A 462 -30.51 1.46 -7.51
N LYS A 463 -29.59 1.51 -6.55
CA LYS A 463 -29.93 1.64 -5.13
C LYS A 463 -30.68 2.95 -4.87
N MET A 464 -30.19 4.08 -5.40
CA MET A 464 -30.84 5.39 -5.26
C MET A 464 -32.26 5.43 -5.82
N VAL A 465 -32.49 4.80 -6.98
CA VAL A 465 -33.82 4.74 -7.61
C VAL A 465 -34.77 3.86 -6.78
N SER A 466 -34.30 2.70 -6.29
CA SER A 466 -35.10 1.83 -5.43
C SER A 466 -35.45 2.47 -4.07
N GLU A 467 -34.57 3.30 -3.52
CA GLU A 467 -34.79 4.04 -2.27
C GLU A 467 -35.78 5.22 -2.47
N ASN A 468 -35.75 5.86 -3.65
CA ASN A 468 -36.72 6.88 -4.04
C ASN A 468 -38.13 6.31 -4.26
N GLU A 469 -38.27 5.13 -4.86
CA GLU A 469 -39.56 4.46 -5.06
C GLU A 469 -40.18 3.94 -3.74
N SER A 470 -39.34 3.61 -2.75
CA SER A 470 -39.78 3.08 -1.45
C SER A 470 -40.02 4.14 -0.36
N GLY A 471 -39.89 5.44 -0.70
CA GLY A 471 -40.23 6.56 0.20
C GLY A 471 -39.38 6.69 1.47
N LYS A 472 -38.25 5.99 1.57
CA LYS A 472 -37.35 6.06 2.72
C LYS A 472 -36.24 7.08 2.47
N LEU A 473 -36.56 8.37 2.61
CA LEU A 473 -35.68 9.46 3.09
C LEU A 473 -36.49 10.77 3.06
N GLY A 474 -37.43 10.90 3.99
CA GLY A 474 -37.95 12.19 4.41
C GLY A 474 -37.10 12.69 5.59
N GLY A 475 -36.35 13.76 5.38
CA GLY A 475 -35.61 14.46 6.45
C GLY A 475 -34.23 14.92 6.02
N ILE A 476 -34.16 16.00 5.25
CA ILE A 476 -32.94 16.82 5.15
C ILE A 476 -33.14 18.00 6.10
N ASP A 477 -32.28 18.08 7.10
CA ASP A 477 -32.10 19.24 7.97
C ASP A 477 -31.92 20.50 7.13
N GLN A 478 -32.74 21.51 7.41
CA GLN A 478 -32.50 22.86 6.90
C GLN A 478 -31.21 23.42 7.51
N PRO A 479 -30.38 24.14 6.75
CA PRO A 479 -29.26 24.87 7.33
C PRO A 479 -29.79 26.01 8.21
N ALA A 480 -29.35 26.05 9.47
CA ALA A 480 -29.57 27.20 10.34
C ALA A 480 -28.89 28.44 9.73
N LYS A 481 -29.60 29.57 9.82
CA LYS A 481 -29.21 30.90 9.35
C LYS A 481 -27.89 31.40 9.90
#